data_AF-X1CDR6-F1
#
_entry.id   AF-X1CDR6-F1
#
_cell.length_a   1.000
_cell.length_b   1.000
_cell.length_c   1.000
_cell.angle_alpha   90.00
_cell.angle_beta   90.00
_cell.angle_gamma   90.00
#
_symmetry.space_group_name_H-M   'P 1'
#
loop_
_entity.id
_entity.type
_entity.pdbx_description
1 polymer ?
#
loop_
_entity_poly.entity_id
_entity_poly.type
_entity_poly.pdbx_seq_one_letter_code
_entity_poly.pdbx_strand_id
1 'polypeptide(L)'
;GNYITEVKGLNTLENLTILELSTNKISEIKGLDNLKSLKFIDLSYNIITELKSLKSLYSLISIDLTFIIYLSICSQLFKVFKIFSISLGS
;
A
#
# COMPACT_ATOMS: atom_id res chain seq x y z
N GLY A 1 14.47 -7.10 -6.90
CA GLY A 1 13.49 -7.44 -5.86
C GLY A 1 14.20 -7.55 -4.55
N ASN A 2 13.76 -6.78 -3.56
CA ASN A 2 14.27 -6.92 -2.19
C ASN A 2 13.41 -7.99 -1.48
N TYR A 3 13.97 -8.74 -0.54
CA TYR A 3 13.23 -9.80 0.17
C TYR A 3 12.48 -9.23 1.39
N ILE A 4 11.95 -8.01 1.28
CA ILE A 4 11.27 -7.34 2.39
C ILE A 4 9.94 -8.03 2.59
N THR A 5 9.71 -8.51 3.81
CA THR A 5 8.46 -9.15 4.23
C THR A 5 7.60 -8.26 5.12
N GLU A 6 8.18 -7.20 5.69
CA GLU A 6 7.52 -6.29 6.60
C GLU A 6 8.09 -4.87 6.48
N VAL A 7 7.20 -3.87 6.53
CA VAL A 7 7.59 -2.46 6.56
C VAL A 7 7.73 -2.01 8.01
N LYS A 8 8.94 -1.61 8.40
CA LYS A 8 9.29 -1.14 9.76
C LYS A 8 10.19 0.09 9.67
N GLY A 9 10.21 0.91 10.73
CA GLY A 9 11.13 2.03 10.87
C GLY A 9 10.79 3.28 10.05
N LEU A 10 9.61 3.34 9.42
CA LEU A 10 9.15 4.53 8.69
C LEU A 10 8.33 5.49 9.55
N ASN A 11 8.06 5.15 10.82
CA ASN A 11 7.12 5.84 11.69
C ASN A 11 7.53 7.29 12.05
N THR A 12 8.77 7.70 11.77
CA THR A 12 9.28 9.07 11.99
C THR A 12 9.26 9.92 10.71
N LEU A 13 8.93 9.33 9.55
CA LEU A 13 8.99 9.99 8.25
C LEU A 13 7.67 10.71 7.91
N GLU A 14 7.22 11.60 8.78
CA GLU A 14 5.91 12.28 8.67
C GLU A 14 5.75 13.09 7.37
N ASN A 15 6.86 13.51 6.77
CA ASN A 15 6.92 14.27 5.52
C ASN A 15 7.10 13.39 4.27
N LEU A 16 7.13 12.06 4.40
CA LEU A 16 7.28 11.17 3.26
C LEU A 16 6.06 11.28 2.34
N THR A 17 6.30 11.58 1.06
CA THR A 17 5.23 11.76 0.07
C THR A 17 5.10 10.60 -0.91
N ILE A 18 6.18 9.87 -1.16
CA ILE A 18 6.25 8.74 -2.10
C ILE A 18 6.95 7.58 -1.39
N LEU A 19 6.36 6.38 -1.49
CA LEU A 19 6.91 5.15 -0.94
C LEU A 19 6.87 4.04 -2.00
N GLU A 20 8.03 3.60 -2.46
CA GLU A 20 8.19 2.54 -3.46
C GLU A 20 8.58 1.22 -2.78
N LEU A 21 7.70 0.23 -2.85
CA LEU A 21 7.86 -1.08 -2.23
C LEU A 21 7.55 -2.22 -3.21
N SER A 22 7.60 -1.96 -4.52
CA SER A 22 7.33 -2.97 -5.52
C SER A 22 8.37 -4.08 -5.58
N THR A 23 7.94 -5.25 -6.06
CA THR A 23 8.80 -6.45 -6.22
C THR A 23 9.45 -6.86 -4.88
N ASN A 24 8.60 -7.02 -3.86
CA ASN A 24 8.98 -7.52 -2.54
C ASN A 24 8.14 -8.75 -2.17
N LYS A 25 8.22 -9.21 -0.91
CA LYS A 25 7.44 -10.33 -0.37
C LYS A 25 6.57 -9.89 0.78
N ILE A 26 6.08 -8.66 0.74
CA ILE A 26 5.23 -8.09 1.80
C ILE A 26 3.89 -8.81 1.76
N SER A 27 3.50 -9.43 2.87
CA SER A 27 2.19 -10.06 3.04
C SER A 27 1.21 -9.22 3.87
N GLU A 28 1.75 -8.31 4.68
CA GLU A 28 0.97 -7.43 5.56
C GLU A 28 1.63 -6.05 5.62
N ILE A 29 0.82 -5.00 5.56
CA ILE A 29 1.27 -3.62 5.69
C ILE A 29 1.21 -3.23 7.16
N LYS A 30 2.32 -2.80 7.76
CA LYS A 30 2.39 -2.28 9.13
C LYS A 30 3.22 -1.00 9.17
N GLY A 31 3.02 -0.20 10.21
CA GLY A 31 3.91 0.93 10.51
C GLY A 31 3.79 2.13 9.58
N LEU A 32 2.72 2.23 8.78
CA LEU A 32 2.47 3.39 7.91
C LEU A 32 1.59 4.46 8.58
N ASP A 33 1.12 4.23 9.81
CA ASP A 33 0.09 5.05 10.45
C ASP A 33 0.45 6.53 10.63
N ASN A 34 1.74 6.84 10.74
CA ASN A 34 2.25 8.20 10.91
C ASN A 34 2.61 8.89 9.58
N LEU A 35 2.50 8.20 8.44
CA LEU A 35 2.84 8.76 7.13
C LEU A 35 1.71 9.63 6.58
N LYS A 36 1.34 10.67 7.33
CA LYS A 36 0.18 11.53 7.03
C LYS A 36 0.33 12.30 5.73
N SER A 37 1.56 12.58 5.30
CA SER A 37 1.85 13.28 4.05
C SER A 37 1.98 12.35 2.84
N LEU A 38 1.79 11.03 3.00
CA LEU A 38 1.99 10.07 1.91
C LEU A 38 0.92 10.23 0.85
N LYS A 39 1.35 10.48 -0.39
CA LYS A 39 0.48 10.71 -1.55
C LYS A 39 0.47 9.53 -2.51
N PHE A 40 1.61 8.85 -2.63
CA PHE A 40 1.80 7.75 -3.57
C PHE A 40 2.46 6.57 -2.88
N ILE A 41 1.90 5.37 -3.08
CA ILE A 41 2.50 4.13 -2.62
C ILE A 41 2.43 3.06 -3.71
N ASP A 42 3.58 2.47 -4.05
CA ASP A 42 3.68 1.35 -4.98
C ASP A 42 3.93 0.06 -4.18
N LEU A 43 2.95 -0.84 -4.20
CA LEU A 43 3.00 -2.16 -3.58
C LEU A 43 2.89 -3.28 -4.62
N SER A 44 3.05 -2.94 -5.91
CA SER A 44 2.94 -3.92 -6.99
C SER A 44 3.92 -5.09 -6.80
N TYR A 45 3.55 -6.27 -7.30
CA TYR A 45 4.38 -7.48 -7.17
C TYR A 45 4.75 -7.81 -5.71
N ASN A 46 3.78 -7.73 -4.80
CA ASN A 46 3.84 -8.24 -3.44
C ASN A 46 2.79 -9.35 -3.23
N ILE A 47 2.75 -9.94 -2.03
CA ILE A 47 1.83 -11.04 -1.67
C ILE A 47 0.80 -10.62 -0.62
N ILE A 48 0.43 -9.34 -0.63
CA ILE A 48 -0.51 -8.75 0.32
C ILE A 48 -1.89 -9.38 0.13
N THR A 49 -2.56 -9.76 1.21
CA THR A 49 -3.92 -10.32 1.15
C THR A 49 -4.97 -9.42 1.79
N GLU A 50 -4.54 -8.40 2.54
CA GLU A 50 -5.43 -7.45 3.20
C GLU A 50 -4.85 -6.03 3.30
N LEU A 51 -5.74 -5.02 3.28
CA LEU A 51 -5.39 -3.59 3.22
C LEU A 51 -5.82 -2.80 4.47
N LYS A 52 -5.99 -3.45 5.63
CA LYS A 52 -6.54 -2.81 6.84
C LYS A 52 -5.78 -1.56 7.28
N SER A 53 -4.46 -1.56 7.11
CA SER A 53 -3.54 -0.54 7.62
C SER A 53 -3.46 0.73 6.76
N LEU A 54 -4.18 0.78 5.62
CA LEU A 54 -4.19 1.97 4.76
C LEU A 54 -5.24 3.01 5.16
N LYS A 55 -6.14 2.68 6.09
CA LYS A 55 -7.22 3.58 6.53
C LYS A 55 -6.73 4.87 7.18
N SER A 56 -5.49 4.89 7.68
CA SER A 56 -4.88 6.02 8.38
C SER A 56 -4.17 7.00 7.44
N LEU A 57 -4.08 6.69 6.14
CA LEU A 57 -3.39 7.47 5.10
C LEU A 57 -4.35 8.42 4.37
N TYR A 58 -4.80 9.46 5.06
CA TYR A 58 -5.84 10.37 4.55
C TYR A 58 -5.41 11.22 3.33
N SER A 59 -4.10 11.42 3.13
CA SER A 59 -3.57 12.18 1.99
C SER A 59 -3.20 11.33 0.79
N LEU A 60 -3.50 10.02 0.82
CA LEU A 60 -3.17 9.12 -0.27
C LEU A 60 -4.01 9.44 -1.51
N ILE A 61 -3.32 9.68 -2.62
CA ILE A 61 -3.92 10.04 -3.91
C ILE A 61 -3.97 8.81 -4.81
N SER A 62 -2.90 8.00 -4.79
CA SER A 62 -2.76 6.85 -5.68
C SER A 62 -2.04 5.70 -4.99
N ILE A 63 -2.49 4.50 -5.34
CA ILE A 63 -1.94 3.24 -4.89
C ILE A 63 -1.82 2.28 -6.06
N ASP A 64 -0.64 1.68 -6.21
CA ASP A 64 -0.42 0.58 -7.16
C ASP A 64 -0.45 -0.76 -6.42
N LEU A 65 -1.37 -1.63 -6.83
CA LEU A 65 -1.56 -2.99 -6.31
C LEU A 65 -1.44 -4.04 -7.42
N THR A 66 -0.85 -3.68 -8.55
CA THR A 66 -0.76 -4.54 -9.73
C THR A 66 -0.01 -5.84 -9.39
N PHE A 67 -0.49 -6.97 -9.90
CA PHE A 67 0.04 -8.32 -9.63
C PHE A 67 0.03 -8.77 -8.16
N ILE A 68 -0.74 -8.14 -7.28
CA ILE A 68 -1.08 -8.74 -5.98
C ILE A 68 -2.24 -9.75 -6.19
N ILE A 69 -2.32 -10.81 -5.37
CA ILE A 69 -3.32 -11.89 -5.49
C ILE A 69 -4.75 -11.32 -5.62
N TYR A 70 -5.23 -11.28 -6.86
CA TYR A 70 -6.34 -10.43 -7.30
C TYR A 70 -7.68 -10.70 -6.62
N LEU A 71 -7.92 -11.93 -6.14
CA LEU A 71 -9.23 -12.38 -5.69
C LEU A 71 -9.64 -11.84 -4.30
N SER A 72 -8.72 -11.74 -3.33
CA SER A 72 -9.07 -11.27 -1.97
C SER A 72 -9.21 -9.75 -1.89
N ILE A 73 -8.45 -9.01 -2.69
CA ILE A 73 -8.33 -7.55 -2.57
C ILE A 73 -9.49 -6.79 -3.19
N CYS A 74 -10.06 -7.29 -4.31
CA CYS A 74 -11.14 -6.59 -5.01
C CYS A 74 -12.35 -6.31 -4.08
N SER A 75 -12.66 -7.23 -3.17
CA SER A 75 -13.71 -7.06 -2.14
C SER A 75 -13.37 -6.08 -1.02
N GLN A 76 -12.08 -5.90 -0.71
CA GLN A 76 -11.62 -4.98 0.35
C GLN A 76 -11.46 -3.55 -0.14
N LEU A 77 -11.13 -3.37 -1.43
CA LEU A 77 -10.98 -2.05 -2.04
C LEU A 77 -12.25 -1.20 -1.92
N PHE A 78 -13.43 -1.80 -2.14
CA PHE A 78 -14.73 -1.14 -1.95
C PHE A 78 -14.98 -0.63 -0.53
N LYS A 79 -14.33 -1.22 0.48
CA LYS A 79 -14.50 -0.85 1.90
C LYS A 79 -13.51 0.20 2.39
N VAL A 80 -12.36 0.32 1.73
CA VAL A 80 -11.24 1.15 2.22
C VAL A 80 -11.15 2.47 1.47
N PHE A 81 -11.58 2.55 0.21
CA PHE A 81 -11.28 3.71 -0.62
C PHE A 81 -12.47 4.32 -1.37
N LYS A 82 -12.58 5.66 -1.23
CA LYS A 82 -13.21 6.60 -2.17
C LYS A 82 -12.15 7.17 -3.15
N ILE A 83 -11.09 6.42 -3.47
CA ILE A 83 -9.94 6.91 -4.26
C ILE A 83 -10.29 6.91 -5.75
N PHE A 84 -9.89 7.98 -6.45
CA PHE A 84 -10.23 8.26 -7.86
C PHE A 84 -9.40 7.48 -8.90
N SER A 85 -8.37 6.75 -8.48
CA SER A 85 -7.50 5.98 -9.39
C SER A 85 -6.90 4.78 -8.68
N ILE A 86 -7.49 3.60 -8.90
CA ILE A 86 -6.85 2.31 -8.58
C ILE A 86 -6.36 1.76 -9.92
N SER A 87 -5.04 1.57 -10.05
CA SER A 87 -4.48 0.83 -11.17
C SER A 87 -4.49 -0.65 -10.81
N LEU A 88 -5.39 -1.40 -11.45
CA LEU A 88 -5.30 -2.85 -11.51
C LEU A 88 -4.76 -3.13 -12.91
N GLY A 89 -3.46 -3.40 -13.03
CA GLY A 89 -2.85 -3.69 -14.33
C GLY A 89 -3.58 -4.82 -15.06
N SER A 90 -3.48 -4.76 -16.40
CA SER A 90 -4.11 -5.65 -17.38
C SER A 90 -3.70 -7.10 -17.25
#